data_AF-A0A345QJU8-F1
#
_entry.id   AF-A0A345QJU8-F1
#
_cell.length_a   1.000
_cell.length_b   1.000
_cell.length_c   1.000
_cell.angle_alpha   90.00
_cell.angle_beta   90.00
_cell.angle_gamma   90.00
#
_symmetry.space_group_name_H-M   'P 1'
#
loop_
_entity.id
_entity.type
_entity.pdbx_description
1 polymer ?
#
loop_
_entity_poly.entity_id
_entity_poly.type
_entity_poly.pdbx_seq_one_letter_code
_entity_poly.pdbx_strand_id
1 'polypeptide(L)'
;MSETWKEMLTRLYTGSSLQARRFRLALISFDALTIILFIVTAPLPKTPALNALILLVGAVILVDFCARLWISEDRGKTLRQLYTIADMIVIASLLVSPFIDESIAFLRILRGLRLIHSYHLLHDLRRMSPFFTKHEYAVVAAVNLFVFVFFTTSVVFAFFVDKAAGFEGYIDALYFTVTTLTTTGYGDITPETIGGKLFSVLIMIVGVALFVQLARAIIQPAKVSHRCKSCGLLKHDPDAVHCKHCGEVVQIETEGLN
;
A
#
# COMPACT_ATOMS: atom_id res chain seq x y z
N MET A 1 -1.74 35.58 -20.77
CA MET A 1 -2.71 35.23 -19.71
C MET A 1 -1.93 34.55 -18.60
N SER A 2 -1.89 35.14 -17.41
CA SER A 2 -1.29 34.50 -16.24
C SER A 2 -2.10 33.25 -15.92
N GLU A 3 -1.49 32.05 -15.97
CA GLU A 3 -2.12 30.84 -15.46
C GLU A 3 -2.57 31.11 -14.00
N THR A 4 -3.80 30.77 -13.68
CA THR A 4 -4.24 30.84 -12.28
C THR A 4 -3.53 29.75 -11.48
N TRP A 5 -3.20 30.03 -10.21
CA TRP A 5 -2.53 29.07 -9.33
C TRP A 5 -3.23 27.69 -9.30
N LYS A 6 -4.55 27.68 -9.43
CA LYS A 6 -5.37 26.47 -9.51
C LYS A 6 -5.11 25.67 -10.80
N GLU A 7 -4.99 26.32 -11.94
CA GLU A 7 -4.72 25.66 -13.24
C GLU A 7 -3.31 25.06 -13.26
N MET A 8 -2.32 25.80 -12.74
CA MET A 8 -0.95 25.30 -12.60
C MET A 8 -0.89 24.05 -11.71
N LEU A 9 -1.55 24.09 -10.54
CA LEU A 9 -1.63 22.94 -9.64
C LEU A 9 -2.38 21.76 -10.28
N THR A 10 -3.50 22.02 -10.93
CA THR A 10 -4.27 20.99 -11.64
C THR A 10 -3.39 20.31 -12.69
N ARG A 11 -2.61 21.09 -13.46
CA ARG A 11 -1.69 20.58 -14.47
C ARG A 11 -0.56 19.74 -13.87
N LEU A 12 -0.06 20.07 -12.69
CA LEU A 12 0.95 19.25 -11.98
C LEU A 12 0.38 17.91 -11.51
N TYR A 13 -0.86 17.90 -10.99
CA TYR A 13 -1.49 16.67 -10.49
C TYR A 13 -2.05 15.79 -11.62
N THR A 14 -2.77 16.34 -12.60
CA THR A 14 -3.47 15.55 -13.65
C THR A 14 -2.78 15.55 -15.01
N GLY A 15 -1.79 16.42 -15.22
CA GLY A 15 -1.15 16.59 -16.52
C GLY A 15 -0.26 15.42 -16.96
N SER A 16 -0.09 15.30 -18.28
CA SER A 16 0.75 14.28 -18.92
C SER A 16 2.21 14.72 -19.13
N SER A 17 2.57 15.96 -18.78
CA SER A 17 3.90 16.53 -18.98
C SER A 17 4.99 15.83 -18.17
N LEU A 18 6.25 15.94 -18.61
CA LEU A 18 7.42 15.41 -17.88
C LEU A 18 7.53 15.98 -16.45
N GLN A 19 7.17 17.25 -16.26
CA GLN A 19 7.16 17.90 -14.95
C GLN A 19 6.06 17.33 -14.04
N ALA A 20 4.83 17.16 -14.56
CA ALA A 20 3.73 16.56 -13.81
C ALA A 20 4.04 15.11 -13.41
N ARG A 21 4.69 14.36 -14.30
CA ARG A 21 5.20 13.01 -14.00
C ARG A 21 6.23 13.02 -12.86
N ARG A 22 7.27 13.85 -12.93
CA ARG A 22 8.29 13.95 -11.87
C ARG A 22 7.69 14.38 -10.53
N PHE A 23 6.75 15.32 -10.55
CA PHE A 23 6.04 15.79 -9.37
C PHE A 23 5.23 14.67 -8.71
N ARG A 24 4.42 13.92 -9.48
CA ARG A 24 3.71 12.75 -8.94
C ARG A 24 4.65 11.70 -8.38
N LEU A 25 5.76 11.40 -9.08
CA LEU A 25 6.75 10.46 -8.58
C LEU A 25 7.38 10.94 -7.25
N ALA A 26 7.64 12.24 -7.11
CA ALA A 26 8.16 12.81 -5.87
C ALA A 26 7.14 12.70 -4.72
N LEU A 27 5.84 12.95 -4.96
CA LEU A 27 4.79 12.74 -3.96
C LEU A 27 4.71 11.26 -3.52
N ILE A 28 4.75 10.37 -4.50
CA ILE A 28 4.80 8.92 -4.33
C ILE A 28 5.99 8.49 -3.45
N SER A 29 7.19 8.99 -3.76
CA SER A 29 8.40 8.72 -2.97
C SER A 29 8.31 9.32 -1.58
N PHE A 30 7.70 10.50 -1.45
CA PHE A 30 7.46 11.14 -0.15
C PHE A 30 6.52 10.28 0.70
N ASP A 31 5.38 9.84 0.17
CA ASP A 31 4.44 8.97 0.87
C ASP A 31 5.10 7.67 1.34
N ALA A 32 5.86 7.01 0.46
CA ALA A 32 6.61 5.81 0.81
C ALA A 32 7.66 6.06 1.92
N LEU A 33 8.41 7.16 1.81
CA LEU A 33 9.38 7.57 2.83
C LEU A 33 8.70 7.82 4.18
N THR A 34 7.52 8.44 4.18
CA THR A 34 6.78 8.66 5.42
C THR A 34 6.31 7.35 6.04
N ILE A 35 5.83 6.38 5.26
CA ILE A 35 5.46 5.05 5.77
C ILE A 35 6.67 4.39 6.44
N ILE A 36 7.84 4.41 5.80
CA ILE A 36 9.09 3.88 6.35
C ILE A 36 9.44 4.60 7.67
N LEU A 37 9.38 5.94 7.68
CA LEU A 37 9.61 6.74 8.88
C LEU A 37 8.69 6.30 10.02
N PHE A 38 7.41 6.06 9.76
CA PHE A 38 6.46 5.62 10.79
C PHE A 38 6.74 4.21 11.31
N ILE A 39 7.15 3.28 10.45
CA ILE A 39 7.56 1.92 10.85
C ILE A 39 8.79 2.00 11.77
N VAL A 40 9.81 2.75 11.36
CA VAL A 40 11.07 2.88 12.12
C VAL A 40 10.86 3.61 13.45
N THR A 41 9.94 4.57 13.50
CA THR A 41 9.68 5.37 14.70
C THR A 41 8.65 4.76 15.63
N ALA A 42 7.92 3.72 15.20
CA ALA A 42 6.93 3.03 16.03
C ALA A 42 7.50 2.43 17.33
N PRO A 43 8.66 1.74 17.34
CA PRO A 43 9.24 1.17 18.56
C PRO A 43 10.09 2.16 19.37
N LEU A 44 10.37 3.36 18.84
CA LEU A 44 11.28 4.30 19.50
C LEU A 44 10.57 5.05 20.64
N PRO A 45 11.31 5.38 21.73
CA PRO A 45 10.77 6.19 22.81
C PRO A 45 10.43 7.60 22.30
N LYS A 46 9.38 8.18 22.88
CA LYS A 46 8.93 9.53 22.53
C LYS A 46 9.96 10.55 22.99
N THR A 47 10.62 11.19 22.04
CA THR A 47 11.41 12.40 22.28
C THR A 47 10.67 13.62 21.74
N PRO A 48 10.86 14.82 22.31
CA PRO A 48 10.26 16.05 21.78
C PRO A 48 10.69 16.30 20.33
N ALA A 49 11.92 15.92 19.96
CA ALA A 49 12.40 15.98 18.58
C ALA A 49 11.60 15.07 17.64
N LEU A 50 11.29 13.84 18.08
CA LEU A 50 10.48 12.91 17.30
C LEU A 50 9.04 13.41 17.12
N ASN A 51 8.44 13.98 18.17
CA ASN A 51 7.10 14.56 18.08
C ASN A 51 7.05 15.76 17.12
N ALA A 52 8.07 16.63 17.16
CA ALA A 52 8.17 17.75 16.23
C ALA A 52 8.32 17.27 14.78
N LEU A 53 9.13 16.23 14.53
CA LEU A 53 9.26 15.61 13.21
C LEU A 53 7.93 15.04 12.70
N ILE A 54 7.20 14.29 13.55
CA ILE A 54 5.90 13.71 13.20
C ILE A 54 4.88 14.82 12.86
N LEU A 55 4.87 15.90 13.63
CA LEU A 55 3.98 17.05 13.39
C LEU A 55 4.31 17.75 12.07
N LEU A 56 5.60 17.96 11.78
CA LEU A 56 6.05 18.57 10.53
C LEU A 56 5.63 17.71 9.32
N VAL A 57 5.86 16.40 9.39
CA VAL A 57 5.43 15.47 8.34
C VAL A 57 3.90 15.47 8.20
N GLY A 58 3.17 15.50 9.31
CA GLY A 58 1.70 15.62 9.33
C GLY A 58 1.20 16.90 8.65
N ALA A 59 1.87 18.03 8.89
CA ALA A 59 1.53 19.30 8.26
C ALA A 59 1.76 19.28 6.74
N VAL A 60 2.86 18.68 6.27
CA VAL A 60 3.11 18.54 4.81
C VAL A 60 2.02 17.71 4.14
N ILE A 61 1.58 16.62 4.78
CA ILE A 61 0.53 15.75 4.23
C ILE A 61 -0.84 16.44 4.26
N LEU A 62 -1.12 17.23 5.29
CA LEU A 62 -2.32 18.06 5.32
C LEU A 62 -2.33 19.04 4.14
N VAL A 63 -1.19 19.67 3.83
CA VAL A 63 -1.07 20.58 2.68
C VAL A 63 -1.33 19.85 1.35
N ASP A 64 -0.76 18.66 1.15
CA ASP A 64 -1.03 17.84 -0.05
C ASP A 64 -2.52 17.47 -0.15
N PHE A 65 -3.13 17.02 0.95
CA PHE A 65 -4.55 16.67 1.01
C PHE A 65 -5.46 17.87 0.71
N CYS A 66 -5.16 19.04 1.27
CA CYS A 66 -5.87 20.28 0.99
C CYS A 66 -5.73 20.70 -0.48
N ALA A 67 -4.53 20.54 -1.08
CA ALA A 67 -4.31 20.81 -2.49
C ALA A 67 -5.17 19.89 -3.38
N ARG A 68 -5.24 18.58 -3.08
CA ARG A 68 -6.09 17.62 -3.80
C ARG A 68 -7.57 17.95 -3.69
N LEU A 69 -8.06 18.31 -2.49
CA LEU A 69 -9.44 18.73 -2.29
C LEU A 69 -9.78 20.05 -3.02
N TRP A 70 -8.81 20.95 -3.17
CA TRP A 70 -9.02 22.21 -3.89
C TRP A 70 -9.08 22.01 -5.41
N ILE A 71 -8.29 21.07 -5.94
CA ILE A 71 -8.26 20.73 -7.36
C ILE A 71 -9.49 19.91 -7.78
N SER A 72 -10.07 19.11 -6.87
CA SER A 72 -11.21 18.24 -7.19
C SER A 72 -12.44 19.00 -7.71
N GLU A 73 -13.04 18.46 -8.77
CA GLU A 73 -14.27 19.00 -9.40
C GLU A 73 -15.49 18.85 -8.48
N ASP A 74 -15.57 17.76 -7.71
CA ASP A 74 -16.67 17.48 -6.78
C ASP A 74 -16.14 17.03 -5.41
N ARG A 75 -16.06 17.99 -4.49
CA ARG A 75 -15.55 17.79 -3.12
C ARG A 75 -16.39 16.78 -2.34
N GLY A 76 -17.70 16.76 -2.55
CA GLY A 76 -18.61 15.88 -1.80
C GLY A 76 -18.40 14.42 -2.17
N LYS A 77 -18.22 14.15 -3.47
CA LYS A 77 -17.87 12.82 -3.95
C LYS A 77 -16.47 12.41 -3.48
N THR A 78 -15.50 13.33 -3.51
CA THR A 78 -14.13 13.04 -3.05
C THR A 78 -14.07 12.70 -1.57
N LEU A 79 -14.79 13.44 -0.71
CA LEU A 79 -14.81 13.18 0.73
C LEU A 79 -15.47 11.85 1.12
N ARG A 80 -16.37 11.31 0.29
CA ARG A 80 -17.05 10.03 0.53
C ARG A 80 -16.27 8.80 0.05
N GLN A 81 -15.15 8.98 -0.63
CA GLN A 81 -14.32 7.87 -1.07
C GLN A 81 -13.56 7.27 0.13
N LEU A 82 -13.56 5.93 0.22
CA LEU A 82 -12.98 5.20 1.36
C LEU A 82 -11.50 5.58 1.62
N TYR A 83 -10.73 5.86 0.57
CA TYR A 83 -9.34 6.29 0.68
C TYR A 83 -9.20 7.70 1.27
N THR A 84 -10.03 8.66 0.86
CA THR A 84 -10.02 10.04 1.37
C THR A 84 -10.40 10.06 2.85
N ILE A 85 -11.32 9.19 3.25
CA ILE A 85 -11.70 9.00 4.66
C ILE A 85 -10.51 8.46 5.45
N ALA A 86 -9.80 7.45 4.92
CA ALA A 86 -8.59 6.92 5.54
C ALA A 86 -7.51 8.00 5.70
N ASP A 87 -7.25 8.81 4.67
CA ASP A 87 -6.29 9.92 4.74
C ASP A 87 -6.70 10.96 5.80
N MET A 88 -7.99 11.31 5.86
CA MET A 88 -8.50 12.22 6.88
C MET A 88 -8.30 11.67 8.30
N ILE A 89 -8.54 10.37 8.52
CA ILE A 89 -8.30 9.69 9.80
C ILE A 89 -6.81 9.72 10.15
N VAL A 90 -5.93 9.43 9.18
CA VAL A 90 -4.47 9.44 9.36
C VAL A 90 -3.98 10.84 9.73
N ILE A 91 -4.38 11.86 8.96
CA ILE A 91 -4.00 13.26 9.18
C ILE A 91 -4.49 13.73 10.55
N ALA A 92 -5.75 13.45 10.89
CA ALA A 92 -6.29 13.78 12.21
C ALA A 92 -5.48 13.11 13.33
N SER A 93 -5.18 11.81 13.20
CA SER A 93 -4.36 11.08 14.18
C SER A 93 -2.97 11.71 14.37
N LEU A 94 -2.32 12.16 13.29
CA LEU A 94 -0.98 12.76 13.34
C LEU A 94 -0.93 14.14 13.95
N LEU A 95 -1.92 14.97 13.62
CA LEU A 95 -2.00 16.31 14.17
C LEU A 95 -2.38 16.27 15.64
N VAL A 96 -3.17 15.28 16.07
CA VAL A 96 -3.60 15.12 17.45
C VAL A 96 -2.53 14.43 18.31
N SER A 97 -1.71 13.53 17.75
CA SER A 97 -0.75 12.72 18.48
C SER A 97 0.29 13.48 19.33
N PRO A 98 0.78 14.69 18.97
CA PRO A 98 1.69 15.47 19.81
C PRO A 98 1.02 16.14 21.01
N PHE A 99 -0.31 16.30 20.99
CA PHE A 99 -1.07 17.03 22.01
C PHE A 99 -1.76 16.11 23.03
N ILE A 100 -1.79 14.80 22.79
CA ILE A 100 -2.42 13.83 23.69
C ILE A 100 -1.35 12.93 24.33
N ASP A 101 -1.47 12.76 25.66
CA ASP A 101 -0.64 11.88 26.48
C ASP A 101 -0.72 10.39 26.06
N GLU A 102 0.17 9.57 26.63
CA GLU A 102 0.42 8.17 26.28
C GLU A 102 -0.79 7.22 26.28
N SER A 103 -1.92 7.63 26.86
CA SER A 103 -3.14 6.82 27.03
C SER A 103 -3.75 6.37 25.71
N ILE A 104 -3.51 7.06 24.59
CA ILE A 104 -4.06 6.69 23.28
C ILE A 104 -3.00 6.12 22.33
N ALA A 105 -2.25 5.13 22.80
CA ALA A 105 -1.40 4.29 21.94
C ALA A 105 -2.16 3.69 20.74
N PHE A 106 -3.48 3.50 20.86
CA PHE A 106 -4.35 3.03 19.79
C PHE A 106 -4.37 3.95 18.54
N LEU A 107 -4.23 5.27 18.69
CA LEU A 107 -4.17 6.19 17.54
C LEU A 107 -2.95 5.92 16.65
N ARG A 108 -1.90 5.27 17.18
CA ARG A 108 -0.72 4.86 16.40
C ARG A 108 -1.06 3.78 15.38
N ILE A 109 -2.04 2.92 15.67
CA ILE A 109 -2.49 1.86 14.76
C ILE A 109 -3.15 2.46 13.53
N LEU A 110 -3.88 3.57 13.70
CA LEU A 110 -4.49 4.30 12.60
C LEU A 110 -3.45 4.84 11.61
N ARG A 111 -2.16 4.95 11.98
CA ARG A 111 -1.09 5.33 11.03
C ARG A 111 -0.88 4.27 9.96
N GLY A 112 -1.16 2.99 10.25
CA GLY A 112 -1.13 1.93 9.25
C GLY A 112 -2.28 2.01 8.24
N LEU A 113 -3.32 2.84 8.47
CA LEU A 113 -4.31 3.16 7.42
C LEU A 113 -3.70 3.98 6.29
N ARG A 114 -2.54 4.63 6.50
CA ARG A 114 -1.78 5.30 5.44
C ARG A 114 -1.37 4.34 4.33
N LEU A 115 -1.36 3.05 4.61
CA LEU A 115 -1.02 2.04 3.62
C LEU A 115 -2.11 1.89 2.53
N ILE A 116 -3.34 2.31 2.81
CA ILE A 116 -4.40 2.46 1.80
C ILE A 116 -3.99 3.50 0.75
N HIS A 117 -3.18 4.49 1.12
CA HIS A 117 -2.60 5.47 0.18
C HIS A 117 -1.65 4.81 -0.84
N SER A 118 -1.06 3.66 -0.51
CA SER A 118 -0.24 2.88 -1.44
C SER A 118 -1.02 2.36 -2.65
N TYR A 119 -2.36 2.33 -2.62
CA TYR A 119 -3.16 2.06 -3.81
C TYR A 119 -3.16 3.21 -4.82
N HIS A 120 -3.09 4.47 -4.36
CA HIS A 120 -2.92 5.63 -5.24
C HIS A 120 -1.54 5.64 -5.89
N LEU A 121 -0.52 5.33 -5.08
CA LEU A 121 0.88 5.10 -5.50
C LEU A 121 0.94 4.18 -6.72
N LEU A 122 0.31 3.00 -6.58
CA LEU A 122 0.29 1.95 -7.60
C LEU A 122 -0.52 2.33 -8.85
N HIS A 123 -1.66 3.02 -8.68
CA HIS A 123 -2.49 3.46 -9.81
C HIS A 123 -1.75 4.48 -10.69
N ASP A 124 -1.06 5.45 -10.10
CA ASP A 124 -0.36 6.50 -10.85
C ASP A 124 0.95 6.00 -11.48
N LEU A 125 1.68 5.11 -10.78
CA LEU A 125 2.86 4.42 -11.33
C LEU A 125 2.51 3.58 -12.57
N ARG A 126 1.32 2.95 -12.59
CA ARG A 126 0.80 2.14 -13.71
C ARG A 126 0.75 2.91 -15.04
N ARG A 127 0.48 4.22 -15.00
CA ARG A 127 0.42 5.08 -16.21
C ARG A 127 1.78 5.56 -16.71
N MET A 128 2.84 5.41 -15.93
CA MET A 128 4.08 6.14 -16.16
C MET A 128 5.29 5.29 -16.57
N SER A 129 5.34 4.00 -16.21
CA SER A 129 6.50 3.14 -16.50
C SER A 129 6.11 1.83 -17.19
N PRO A 130 6.69 1.50 -18.37
CA PRO A 130 6.44 0.24 -19.06
C PRO A 130 6.91 -1.00 -18.26
N PHE A 131 7.87 -0.83 -17.33
CA PHE A 131 8.28 -1.89 -16.41
C PHE A 131 7.16 -2.28 -15.43
N PHE A 132 6.46 -1.26 -14.90
CA PHE A 132 5.33 -1.46 -13.98
C PHE A 132 4.12 -2.05 -14.71
N THR A 133 3.92 -1.73 -15.99
CA THR A 133 2.81 -2.32 -16.77
C THR A 133 3.02 -3.81 -17.03
N LYS A 134 4.29 -4.27 -17.12
CA LYS A 134 4.62 -5.69 -17.36
C LYS A 134 4.49 -6.56 -16.10
N HIS A 135 4.89 -6.04 -14.93
CA HIS A 135 4.85 -6.77 -13.65
C HIS A 135 3.80 -6.23 -12.67
N GLU A 136 2.80 -5.55 -13.21
CA GLU A 136 1.82 -4.77 -12.47
C GLU A 136 1.14 -5.57 -11.35
N TYR A 137 0.68 -6.77 -11.68
CA TYR A 137 0.03 -7.67 -10.73
C TYR A 137 0.95 -8.09 -9.59
N ALA A 138 2.24 -8.34 -9.88
CA ALA A 138 3.22 -8.74 -8.88
C ALA A 138 3.57 -7.58 -7.95
N VAL A 139 3.75 -6.38 -8.49
CA VAL A 139 4.03 -5.18 -7.68
C VAL A 139 2.85 -4.83 -6.79
N VAL A 140 1.61 -4.86 -7.32
CA VAL A 140 0.40 -4.61 -6.53
C VAL A 140 0.26 -5.64 -5.41
N ALA A 141 0.41 -6.93 -5.72
CA ALA A 141 0.33 -7.99 -4.72
C ALA A 141 1.42 -7.87 -3.65
N ALA A 142 2.65 -7.52 -4.04
CA ALA A 142 3.78 -7.36 -3.12
C ALA A 142 3.56 -6.20 -2.17
N VAL A 143 3.10 -5.06 -2.70
CA VAL A 143 2.76 -3.89 -1.91
C VAL A 143 1.59 -4.19 -0.97
N ASN A 144 0.52 -4.83 -1.43
CA ASN A 144 -0.61 -5.22 -0.58
C ASN A 144 -0.19 -6.13 0.57
N LEU A 145 0.69 -7.11 0.29
CA LEU A 145 1.22 -8.00 1.31
C LEU A 145 2.11 -7.23 2.31
N PHE A 146 3.05 -6.42 1.82
CA PHE A 146 3.91 -5.59 2.65
C PHE A 146 3.09 -4.72 3.60
N VAL A 147 2.12 -4.00 3.04
CA VAL A 147 1.15 -3.18 3.77
C VAL A 147 0.45 -3.99 4.86
N PHE A 148 -0.11 -5.14 4.50
CA PHE A 148 -0.85 -5.97 5.45
C PHE A 148 0.04 -6.46 6.61
N VAL A 149 1.28 -6.87 6.32
CA VAL A 149 2.25 -7.31 7.32
C VAL A 149 2.53 -6.22 8.34
N PHE A 150 2.95 -5.04 7.89
CA PHE A 150 3.33 -3.96 8.81
C PHE A 150 2.12 -3.39 9.58
N PHE A 151 0.93 -3.37 8.97
CA PHE A 151 -0.30 -3.01 9.66
C PHE A 151 -0.62 -3.98 10.79
N THR A 152 -0.71 -5.27 10.47
CA THR A 152 -1.08 -6.31 11.45
C THR A 152 -0.02 -6.46 12.53
N THR A 153 1.27 -6.34 12.19
CA THR A 153 2.39 -6.25 13.15
C THR A 153 2.20 -5.08 14.12
N SER A 154 1.84 -3.90 13.61
CA SER A 154 1.62 -2.72 14.45
C SER A 154 0.43 -2.89 15.38
N VAL A 155 -0.65 -3.54 14.93
CA VAL A 155 -1.81 -3.90 15.76
C VAL A 155 -1.41 -4.90 16.84
N VAL A 156 -0.68 -5.96 16.46
CA VAL A 156 -0.23 -7.00 17.38
C VAL A 156 0.68 -6.42 18.46
N PHE A 157 1.66 -5.63 18.06
CA PHE A 157 2.56 -4.95 18.99
C PHE A 157 1.80 -4.04 19.96
N ALA A 158 0.81 -3.28 19.47
CA ALA A 158 0.10 -2.30 20.29
C ALA A 158 -0.87 -2.93 21.32
N PHE A 159 -1.43 -4.11 21.03
CA PHE A 159 -2.49 -4.72 21.83
C PHE A 159 -2.13 -6.03 22.52
N PHE A 160 -1.17 -6.78 21.97
CA PHE A 160 -0.91 -8.16 22.39
C PHE A 160 0.53 -8.38 22.86
N VAL A 161 1.43 -7.42 22.65
CA VAL A 161 2.81 -7.47 23.15
C VAL A 161 2.97 -6.49 24.30
N ASP A 162 3.74 -6.88 25.31
CA ASP A 162 4.08 -5.99 26.41
C ASP A 162 4.91 -4.80 25.89
N LYS A 163 4.44 -3.58 26.19
CA LYS A 163 5.07 -2.34 25.76
C LYS A 163 6.48 -2.17 26.36
N ALA A 164 6.76 -2.85 27.47
CA ALA A 164 8.08 -2.87 28.09
C ALA A 164 9.16 -3.49 27.18
N ALA A 165 8.77 -4.37 26.24
CA ALA A 165 9.69 -5.04 25.33
C ALA A 165 10.22 -4.13 24.20
N GLY A 166 9.66 -2.92 24.03
CA GLY A 166 10.18 -1.92 23.09
C GLY A 166 10.39 -2.46 21.67
N PHE A 167 11.64 -2.41 21.18
CA PHE A 167 12.00 -2.88 19.84
C PHE A 167 11.92 -4.42 19.71
N GLU A 168 12.34 -5.16 20.72
CA GLU A 168 12.29 -6.64 20.70
C GLU A 168 10.84 -7.12 20.56
N GLY A 169 9.92 -6.52 21.32
CA GLY A 169 8.49 -6.82 21.18
C GLY A 169 7.90 -6.50 19.81
N TYR A 170 8.44 -5.49 19.10
CA TYR A 170 8.02 -5.20 17.74
C TYR A 170 8.51 -6.28 16.76
N ILE A 171 9.73 -6.78 16.95
CA ILE A 171 10.28 -7.89 16.17
C ILE A 171 9.48 -9.18 16.43
N ASP A 172 9.09 -9.45 17.66
CA ASP A 172 8.24 -10.59 18.02
C ASP A 172 6.86 -10.51 17.35
N ALA A 173 6.25 -9.32 17.33
CA ALA A 173 4.99 -9.08 16.63
C ALA A 173 5.13 -9.28 15.11
N LEU A 174 6.25 -8.86 14.53
CA LEU A 174 6.55 -9.04 13.11
C LEU A 174 6.75 -10.52 12.79
N TYR A 175 7.52 -11.22 13.60
CA TYR A 175 7.76 -12.65 13.51
C TYR A 175 6.47 -13.45 13.60
N PHE A 176 5.62 -13.17 14.60
CA PHE A 176 4.28 -13.76 14.71
C PHE A 176 3.45 -13.52 13.44
N THR A 177 3.44 -12.30 12.93
CA THR A 177 2.66 -11.94 11.74
C THR A 177 3.13 -12.72 10.51
N VAL A 178 4.45 -12.74 10.26
CA VAL A 178 5.06 -13.41 9.11
C VAL A 178 4.88 -14.93 9.20
N THR A 179 5.10 -15.55 10.35
CA THR A 179 4.93 -17.00 10.52
C THR A 179 3.47 -17.43 10.39
N THR A 180 2.53 -16.58 10.84
CA THR A 180 1.09 -16.81 10.69
C THR A 180 0.64 -16.71 9.23
N LEU A 181 1.05 -15.66 8.50
CA LEU A 181 0.60 -15.45 7.11
C LEU A 181 1.21 -16.45 6.13
N THR A 182 2.44 -16.90 6.39
CA THR A 182 3.16 -17.92 5.61
C THR A 182 2.71 -19.33 5.97
N THR A 183 1.77 -19.47 6.91
CA THR A 183 1.24 -20.75 7.43
C THR A 183 2.31 -21.64 8.07
N THR A 184 3.48 -21.10 8.42
CA THR A 184 4.52 -21.85 9.13
C THR A 184 4.11 -22.08 10.59
N GLY A 185 3.62 -21.03 11.26
CA GLY A 185 2.97 -21.11 12.57
C GLY A 185 3.71 -21.91 13.63
N TYR A 186 4.95 -21.53 13.97
CA TYR A 186 5.76 -22.25 14.97
C TYR A 186 5.10 -22.38 16.34
N GLY A 187 4.21 -21.44 16.71
CA GLY A 187 3.42 -21.49 17.94
C GLY A 187 4.18 -21.11 19.21
N ASP A 188 5.41 -20.64 19.07
CA ASP A 188 6.28 -20.09 20.11
C ASP A 188 5.83 -18.72 20.61
N ILE A 189 5.31 -17.86 19.72
CA ILE A 189 4.72 -16.57 20.07
C ILE A 189 3.26 -16.59 19.62
N THR A 190 2.31 -16.44 20.55
CA THR A 190 0.87 -16.37 20.22
C THR A 190 0.10 -15.42 21.15
N PRO A 191 -0.90 -14.67 20.62
CA PRO A 191 -1.76 -13.88 21.48
C PRO A 191 -2.63 -14.75 22.40
N GLU A 192 -2.54 -14.54 23.71
CA GLU A 192 -3.29 -15.35 24.69
C GLU A 192 -4.75 -14.88 24.87
N THR A 193 -5.01 -13.59 24.62
CA THR A 193 -6.33 -12.98 24.83
C THR A 193 -7.35 -13.41 23.78
N ILE A 194 -8.64 -13.39 24.13
CA ILE A 194 -9.73 -13.72 23.18
C ILE A 194 -9.67 -12.79 21.95
N GLY A 195 -9.46 -11.48 22.18
CA GLY A 195 -9.32 -10.50 21.09
C GLY A 195 -8.12 -10.80 20.20
N GLY A 196 -6.99 -11.22 20.79
CA GLY A 196 -5.79 -11.62 20.06
C GLY A 196 -6.00 -12.85 19.20
N LYS A 197 -6.69 -13.87 19.72
CA LYS A 197 -7.04 -15.08 18.97
C LYS A 197 -7.97 -14.76 17.80
N LEU A 198 -9.01 -13.96 18.01
CA LEU A 198 -9.91 -13.52 16.93
C LEU A 198 -9.18 -12.70 15.87
N PHE A 199 -8.27 -11.81 16.27
CA PHE A 199 -7.47 -11.05 15.32
C PHE A 199 -6.50 -11.95 14.54
N SER A 200 -5.92 -12.96 15.18
CA SER A 200 -5.06 -13.95 14.53
C SER A 200 -5.81 -14.72 13.44
N VAL A 201 -7.07 -15.07 13.66
CA VAL A 201 -7.93 -15.70 12.63
C VAL A 201 -8.08 -14.79 11.40
N LEU A 202 -8.28 -13.49 11.61
CA LEU A 202 -8.34 -12.51 10.51
C LEU A 202 -7.00 -12.42 9.77
N ILE A 203 -5.87 -12.44 10.50
CA ILE A 203 -4.52 -12.49 9.90
C ILE A 203 -4.38 -13.73 9.02
N MET A 204 -4.79 -14.90 9.49
CA MET A 204 -4.70 -16.15 8.72
C MET A 204 -5.53 -16.09 7.44
N ILE A 205 -6.79 -15.67 7.51
CA ILE A 205 -7.69 -15.66 6.33
C ILE A 205 -7.19 -14.67 5.27
N VAL A 206 -6.89 -13.43 5.67
CA VAL A 206 -6.50 -12.37 4.72
C VAL A 206 -5.03 -12.53 4.29
N GLY A 207 -4.15 -12.86 5.24
CA GLY A 207 -2.72 -13.01 5.00
C GLY A 207 -2.40 -14.13 4.01
N VAL A 208 -3.03 -15.30 4.16
CA VAL A 208 -2.86 -16.42 3.22
C VAL A 208 -3.34 -16.03 1.82
N ALA A 209 -4.49 -15.36 1.69
CA ALA A 209 -5.00 -14.92 0.40
C ALA A 209 -4.03 -13.95 -0.31
N LEU A 210 -3.45 -13.00 0.44
CA LEU A 210 -2.46 -12.06 -0.09
C LEU A 210 -1.14 -12.75 -0.45
N PHE A 211 -0.66 -13.67 0.38
CA PHE A 211 0.56 -14.43 0.11
C PHE A 211 0.41 -15.29 -1.16
N VAL A 212 -0.72 -16.00 -1.30
CA VAL A 212 -1.02 -16.79 -2.50
C VAL A 212 -1.16 -15.90 -3.73
N GLN A 213 -1.76 -14.71 -3.60
CA GLN A 213 -1.85 -13.75 -4.70
C GLN A 213 -0.46 -13.30 -5.17
N LEU A 214 0.44 -13.00 -4.24
CA LEU A 214 1.82 -12.64 -4.56
C LEU A 214 2.57 -13.80 -5.21
N ALA A 215 2.50 -14.99 -4.64
CA ALA A 215 3.13 -16.19 -5.20
C ALA A 215 2.65 -16.45 -6.64
N ARG A 216 1.34 -16.37 -6.89
CA ARG A 216 0.77 -16.48 -8.24
C ARG A 216 1.30 -15.40 -9.17
N ALA A 217 1.38 -14.15 -8.72
CA ALA A 217 1.80 -13.05 -9.56
C ALA A 217 3.30 -13.10 -9.91
N ILE A 218 4.14 -13.70 -9.06
CA ILE A 218 5.57 -13.93 -9.32
C ILE A 218 5.78 -15.16 -10.21
N ILE A 219 5.07 -16.26 -9.94
CA ILE A 219 5.28 -17.55 -10.61
C ILE A 219 4.59 -17.59 -11.98
N GLN A 220 3.43 -16.96 -12.15
CA GLN A 220 2.72 -16.99 -13.43
C GLN A 220 3.47 -16.18 -14.48
N PRO A 221 3.79 -16.79 -15.64
CA PRO A 221 4.47 -16.06 -16.70
C PRO A 221 3.59 -14.92 -17.21
N ALA A 222 4.21 -13.79 -17.52
CA ALA A 222 3.50 -12.62 -18.01
C ALA A 222 2.78 -12.96 -19.33
N LYS A 223 1.44 -12.89 -19.31
CA LYS A 223 0.63 -13.16 -20.50
C LYS A 223 0.96 -12.21 -21.64
N VAL A 224 1.15 -12.78 -22.82
CA VAL A 224 1.42 -12.05 -24.05
C VAL A 224 0.13 -11.45 -24.61
N SER A 225 0.23 -10.24 -25.15
CA SER A 225 -0.91 -9.55 -25.78
C SER A 225 -0.91 -9.82 -27.27
N HIS A 226 -1.72 -10.78 -27.71
CA HIS A 226 -1.90 -11.12 -29.12
C HIS A 226 -3.39 -11.31 -29.41
N ARG A 227 -3.96 -10.53 -30.35
CA ARG A 227 -5.39 -10.59 -30.62
C ARG A 227 -5.72 -11.82 -31.47
N CYS A 228 -6.55 -12.72 -30.96
CA CYS A 228 -7.07 -13.85 -31.73
C CYS A 228 -7.95 -13.32 -32.88
N LYS A 229 -7.70 -13.80 -34.11
CA LYS A 229 -8.43 -13.38 -35.31
C LYS A 229 -9.88 -13.89 -35.34
N SER A 230 -10.16 -15.01 -34.68
CA SER A 230 -11.46 -15.67 -34.68
C SER A 230 -12.40 -15.11 -33.59
N CYS A 231 -11.99 -15.14 -32.31
CA CYS A 231 -12.85 -14.71 -31.20
C CYS A 231 -12.48 -13.36 -30.55
N GLY A 232 -11.35 -12.76 -30.95
CA GLY A 232 -10.91 -11.48 -30.39
C GLY A 232 -10.24 -11.52 -29.02
N LEU A 233 -9.98 -12.70 -28.43
CA LEU A 233 -9.23 -12.82 -27.17
C LEU A 233 -7.85 -12.17 -27.29
N LEU A 234 -7.53 -11.24 -26.38
CA LEU A 234 -6.32 -10.41 -26.43
C LEU A 234 -5.12 -10.98 -25.65
N LYS A 235 -5.36 -11.76 -24.59
CA LYS A 235 -4.32 -12.23 -23.68
C LYS A 235 -4.19 -13.75 -23.76
N HIS A 236 -2.99 -14.23 -24.12
CA HIS A 236 -2.67 -15.65 -24.21
C HIS A 236 -1.48 -15.99 -23.29
N ASP A 237 -1.33 -17.26 -22.98
CA ASP A 237 -0.11 -17.76 -22.34
C ASP A 237 1.05 -17.65 -23.35
N PRO A 238 2.30 -17.43 -22.91
CA PRO A 238 3.41 -17.11 -23.82
C PRO A 238 3.67 -18.20 -24.86
N ASP A 239 3.45 -19.46 -24.49
CA ASP A 239 3.65 -20.68 -25.27
C ASP A 239 2.38 -21.19 -25.96
N ALA A 240 1.31 -20.38 -25.99
CA ALA A 240 0.02 -20.80 -26.54
C ALA A 240 0.07 -20.97 -28.07
N VAL A 241 -0.05 -22.21 -28.55
CA VAL A 241 -0.25 -22.53 -29.99
C VAL A 241 -1.71 -22.35 -30.41
N HIS A 242 -2.65 -22.58 -29.49
CA HIS A 242 -4.09 -22.49 -29.74
C HIS A 242 -4.74 -21.49 -28.79
N CYS A 243 -5.75 -20.79 -29.29
CA CYS A 243 -6.53 -19.84 -28.49
C CYS A 243 -7.34 -20.59 -27.44
N LYS A 244 -7.10 -20.28 -26.16
CA LYS A 244 -7.80 -20.92 -25.03
C LYS A 244 -9.34 -20.79 -25.09
N HIS A 245 -9.86 -19.79 -25.80
CA HIS A 245 -11.30 -19.56 -25.86
C HIS A 245 -12.00 -20.27 -27.03
N CYS A 246 -11.40 -20.30 -28.23
CA CYS A 246 -12.05 -20.83 -29.44
C CYS A 246 -11.29 -21.95 -30.16
N GLY A 247 -10.07 -22.29 -29.71
CA GLY A 247 -9.24 -23.33 -30.33
C GLY A 247 -8.52 -22.92 -31.63
N GLU A 248 -8.73 -21.69 -32.14
CA GLU A 248 -8.02 -21.20 -33.34
C GLU A 248 -6.50 -21.14 -33.12
N VAL A 249 -5.72 -21.49 -34.14
CA VAL A 249 -4.25 -21.43 -34.07
C VAL A 249 -3.81 -19.96 -33.96
N VAL A 250 -3.07 -19.65 -32.90
CA VAL A 250 -2.47 -18.34 -32.65
C VAL A 250 -0.96 -18.48 -32.76
N GLN A 251 -0.41 -18.07 -33.91
CA GLN A 251 1.03 -18.10 -34.17
C GLN A 251 1.73 -16.96 -33.44
N ILE A 252 1.99 -17.15 -32.14
CA ILE A 252 2.73 -16.19 -31.32
C ILE A 252 4.23 -16.48 -31.49
N GLU A 253 5.01 -15.47 -31.86
CA GLU A 253 6.48 -15.58 -31.88
C GLU A 253 7.01 -15.73 -30.45
N THR A 254 7.72 -16.83 -30.18
CA THR A 254 8.33 -17.11 -28.89
C THR A 254 9.79 -17.51 -29.10
N GLU A 255 10.63 -17.24 -28.12
CA GLU A 255 12.05 -17.67 -28.13
C GLU A 255 12.21 -19.17 -27.81
N GLY A 256 11.11 -19.91 -27.56
CA GLY A 256 11.15 -21.32 -27.19
C GLY A 256 11.78 -21.56 -25.82
N LEU A 257 11.28 -20.88 -24.77
CA LEU A 257 11.70 -21.14 -23.39
C LEU A 257 11.29 -22.57 -22.99
N ASN A 258 12.30 -23.43 -22.79
CA ASN A 258 12.19 -24.75 -22.14
C ASN A 258 11.69 -24.63 -20.70
#